data_AF-A0A2J8T889-F1
#
_entry.id   AF-A0A2J8T889-F1
#
_cell.length_a   1.000
_cell.length_b   1.000
_cell.length_c   1.000
_cell.angle_alpha   90.00
_cell.angle_beta   90.00
_cell.angle_gamma   90.00
#
_symmetry.space_group_name_H-M   'P 1'
#
loop_
_entity.id
_entity.type
_entity.pdbx_description
1 polymer ?
#
loop_
_entity_poly.entity_id
_entity_poly.type
_entity_poly.pdbx_seq_one_letter_code
_entity_poly.pdbx_strand_id
1 'polypeptide(L)'
;RRCWGPPLAHGARHGRPSPQWRALARLGREDCRDSRVREKPPWRVLFFGTDQFAREALRALHAARENKEEELIDKLEVVTMPSPSPKGLPVKQYAVQSQLPVYEWPDIGSGEYDVGVVASFGRLLNEALILKFP
;
A
#
# COMPACT_ATOMS: atom_id res chain seq x y z
N ARG A 1 22.56 20.34 -56.60
CA ARG A 1 23.51 19.22 -56.31
C ARG A 1 23.77 19.21 -54.81
N ARG A 2 23.77 18.03 -54.16
CA ARG A 2 24.62 17.63 -52.99
C ARG A 2 24.63 18.54 -51.74
N CYS A 3 24.38 18.08 -50.51
CA CYS A 3 24.11 16.75 -49.97
C CYS A 3 23.24 16.85 -48.68
N TRP A 4 22.55 15.77 -48.33
CA TRP A 4 22.10 15.50 -46.96
C TRP A 4 23.21 14.75 -46.20
N GLY A 5 23.31 14.95 -44.88
CA GLY A 5 24.24 14.22 -43.99
C GLY A 5 23.93 14.51 -42.50
N PRO A 6 23.83 13.49 -41.63
CA PRO A 6 23.46 13.62 -40.22
C PRO A 6 24.73 13.79 -39.32
N PRO A 7 24.63 14.17 -38.03
CA PRO A 7 24.26 13.25 -36.94
C PRO A 7 23.34 13.93 -35.88
N LEU A 8 22.99 13.41 -34.70
CA LEU A 8 23.30 12.19 -33.92
C LEU A 8 21.99 11.49 -33.48
N ALA A 9 22.09 10.31 -32.84
CA ALA A 9 21.01 9.71 -32.06
C ALA A 9 21.33 9.71 -30.55
N HIS A 10 20.46 10.30 -29.74
CA HIS A 10 20.27 9.98 -28.32
C HIS A 10 18.74 9.95 -28.07
N GLY A 11 18.16 8.98 -27.37
CA GLY A 11 18.79 7.98 -26.52
C GLY A 11 18.26 8.05 -25.09
N ALA A 12 16.93 8.06 -24.93
CA ALA A 12 16.27 8.01 -23.62
C ALA A 12 14.92 7.29 -23.73
N ARG A 13 14.94 5.96 -23.78
CA ARG A 13 13.75 5.18 -23.40
C ARG A 13 13.59 5.38 -21.89
N HIS A 14 12.55 6.10 -21.47
CA HIS A 14 12.12 6.11 -20.07
C HIS A 14 11.50 4.74 -19.73
N GLY A 15 12.36 3.75 -19.50
CA GLY A 15 11.97 2.52 -18.85
C GLY A 15 11.44 2.87 -17.46
N ARG A 16 10.16 2.59 -17.21
CA ARG A 16 9.64 2.60 -15.83
C ARG A 16 10.51 1.62 -15.02
N PRO A 17 11.05 2.01 -13.85
CA PRO A 17 11.65 1.03 -12.96
C PRO A 17 10.54 0.06 -12.54
N SER A 18 10.68 -1.20 -12.95
CA SER A 18 9.85 -2.28 -12.41
C SER A 18 10.16 -2.41 -10.91
N PRO A 19 9.16 -2.39 -10.03
CA PRO A 19 9.42 -2.43 -8.60
C PRO A 19 10.00 -3.81 -8.21
N GLN A 20 11.15 -3.80 -7.52
CA GLN A 20 12.00 -4.99 -7.34
C GLN A 20 11.43 -6.10 -6.44
N TRP A 21 10.23 -5.91 -5.86
CA TRP A 21 9.62 -6.86 -4.91
C TRP A 21 9.33 -8.23 -5.53
N ARG A 22 9.28 -8.35 -6.87
CA ARG A 22 9.12 -9.62 -7.59
C ARG A 22 10.19 -10.69 -7.27
N ALA A 23 11.32 -10.31 -6.66
CA ALA A 23 12.43 -11.23 -6.38
C ALA A 23 12.28 -12.08 -5.09
N LEU A 24 11.40 -11.71 -4.15
CA LEU A 24 11.37 -12.33 -2.81
C LEU A 24 10.34 -13.47 -2.63
N ALA A 25 9.40 -13.66 -3.57
CA ALA A 25 8.29 -14.62 -3.44
C ALA A 25 8.67 -16.08 -3.77
N ARG A 26 9.87 -16.56 -3.41
CA ARG A 26 10.35 -17.92 -3.72
C ARG A 26 11.27 -18.51 -2.64
N LEU A 27 10.76 -18.74 -1.42
CA LEU A 27 11.30 -19.73 -0.47
C LEU A 27 10.34 -19.85 0.72
N GLY A 28 9.94 -21.07 1.08
CA GLY A 28 9.09 -21.34 2.25
C GLY A 28 7.98 -22.35 1.94
N ARG A 29 8.22 -23.63 2.23
CA ARG A 29 7.18 -24.66 2.32
C ARG A 29 7.44 -25.44 3.60
N GLU A 30 6.59 -25.30 4.60
CA GLU A 30 6.35 -26.31 5.63
C GLU A 30 5.03 -26.01 6.38
N ASP A 31 4.29 -27.07 6.72
CA ASP A 31 2.89 -27.02 7.17
C ASP A 31 2.77 -27.04 8.70
N CYS A 32 2.05 -26.07 9.27
CA CYS A 32 1.40 -26.17 10.59
C CYS A 32 0.19 -25.23 10.64
N ARG A 33 -0.95 -25.74 11.11
CA ARG A 33 -2.28 -25.08 11.01
C ARG A 33 -2.46 -23.99 12.09
N ASP A 34 -2.76 -22.76 11.69
CA ASP A 34 -4.13 -22.21 11.70
C ASP A 34 -4.15 -20.69 11.37
N SER A 35 -4.14 -20.39 10.07
CA SER A 35 -4.60 -19.17 9.42
C SER A 35 -4.27 -19.34 7.95
N ARG A 36 -5.11 -18.86 7.04
CA ARG A 36 -4.83 -18.99 5.59
C ARG A 36 -3.89 -17.88 5.16
N VAL A 37 -2.62 -17.99 5.57
CA VAL A 37 -1.54 -17.11 5.13
C VAL A 37 -1.61 -17.01 3.61
N ARG A 38 -1.99 -15.84 3.09
CA ARG A 38 -1.82 -15.59 1.65
C ARG A 38 -0.32 -15.48 1.42
N GLU A 39 0.21 -16.31 0.54
CA GLU A 39 1.63 -16.22 0.13
C GLU A 39 1.78 -15.34 -1.13
N LYS A 40 0.67 -14.91 -1.72
CA LYS A 40 0.58 -14.22 -3.01
C LYS A 40 -0.63 -13.30 -3.07
N PRO A 41 -0.59 -12.25 -3.94
CA PRO A 41 -1.74 -11.38 -4.19
C PRO A 41 -2.97 -12.15 -4.71
N PRO A 42 -4.19 -11.56 -4.61
CA PRO A 42 -4.48 -10.19 -4.14
C PRO A 42 -4.43 -10.07 -2.60
N TRP A 43 -3.82 -9.01 -2.08
CA TRP A 43 -3.56 -8.83 -0.64
C TRP A 43 -4.67 -8.06 0.09
N ARG A 44 -5.00 -8.44 1.34
CA ARG A 44 -5.83 -7.66 2.27
C ARG A 44 -4.92 -6.76 3.11
N VAL A 45 -4.89 -5.47 2.79
CA VAL A 45 -3.94 -4.49 3.36
C VAL A 45 -4.63 -3.58 4.38
N LEU A 46 -4.03 -3.48 5.57
CA LEU A 46 -4.39 -2.49 6.58
C LEU A 46 -3.32 -1.40 6.65
N PHE A 47 -3.70 -0.16 6.36
CA PHE A 47 -2.78 0.99 6.29
C PHE A 47 -2.92 1.88 7.53
N PHE A 48 -1.83 2.14 8.24
CA PHE A 48 -1.76 3.00 9.41
C PHE A 48 -1.03 4.31 9.08
N GLY A 49 -1.70 5.45 9.23
CA GLY A 49 -1.07 6.74 8.98
C GLY A 49 -1.91 7.96 9.36
N THR A 50 -1.26 9.12 9.47
CA THR A 50 -1.92 10.36 9.93
C THR A 50 -1.69 11.58 9.05
N ASP A 51 -0.46 11.80 8.57
CA ASP A 51 -0.01 13.06 7.97
C ASP A 51 0.04 13.03 6.43
N GLN A 52 0.65 14.06 5.85
CA GLN A 52 0.77 14.23 4.40
C GLN A 52 1.64 13.15 3.73
N PHE A 53 2.74 12.71 4.35
CA PHE A 53 3.59 11.65 3.79
C PHE A 53 2.85 10.32 3.73
N ALA A 54 2.15 9.96 4.80
CA ALA A 54 1.29 8.80 4.85
C ALA A 54 0.21 8.82 3.75
N ARG A 55 -0.37 10.01 3.48
CA ARG A 55 -1.36 10.20 2.41
C ARG A 55 -0.78 9.87 1.02
N GLU A 56 0.48 10.20 0.75
CA GLU A 56 1.12 9.86 -0.52
C GLU A 56 1.34 8.35 -0.68
N ALA A 57 1.76 7.66 0.40
CA ALA A 57 1.89 6.21 0.41
C ALA A 57 0.53 5.51 0.20
N LEU A 58 -0.52 5.99 0.86
CA LEU A 58 -1.89 5.49 0.67
C LEU A 58 -2.39 5.73 -0.76
N ARG A 59 -2.08 6.87 -1.38
CA ARG A 59 -2.41 7.16 -2.79
C ARG A 59 -1.71 6.19 -3.76
N ALA A 60 -0.45 5.85 -3.50
CA ALA A 60 0.26 4.87 -4.30
C ALA A 60 -0.34 3.45 -4.17
N LEU A 61 -0.74 3.04 -2.96
CA LEU A 61 -1.46 1.78 -2.72
C LEU A 61 -2.83 1.76 -3.38
N HIS A 62 -3.58 2.88 -3.36
CA HIS A 62 -4.87 2.98 -4.04
C HIS A 62 -4.72 2.77 -5.56
N ALA A 63 -3.76 3.45 -6.19
CA ALA A 63 -3.47 3.28 -7.61
C ALA A 63 -3.03 1.85 -7.96
N ALA A 64 -2.30 1.15 -7.06
CA ALA A 64 -1.95 -0.26 -7.23
C ALA A 64 -3.16 -1.20 -7.12
N ARG A 65 -4.16 -0.86 -6.29
CA ARG A 65 -5.44 -1.57 -6.21
C ARG A 65 -6.31 -1.38 -7.45
N GLU A 66 -6.31 -0.17 -8.03
CA GLU A 66 -7.07 0.14 -9.25
C GLU A 66 -6.44 -0.49 -10.51
N ASN A 67 -5.18 -0.92 -10.45
CA ASN A 67 -4.50 -1.57 -11.58
C ASN A 67 -4.93 -3.03 -11.78
N LYS A 68 -5.90 -3.23 -12.68
CA LYS A 68 -6.43 -4.55 -13.07
C LYS A 68 -5.44 -5.47 -13.79
N GLU A 69 -4.27 -5.00 -14.20
CA GLU A 69 -3.28 -5.86 -14.87
C GLU A 69 -2.52 -6.78 -13.90
N GLU A 70 -2.37 -6.38 -12.63
CA GLU A 70 -1.60 -7.13 -11.63
C GLU A 70 -2.42 -7.57 -10.40
N GLU A 71 -3.66 -7.07 -10.23
CA GLU A 71 -4.59 -7.37 -9.13
C GLU A 71 -3.89 -7.59 -7.77
N LEU A 72 -3.05 -6.64 -7.36
CA LEU A 72 -2.17 -6.82 -6.20
C LEU A 72 -2.91 -6.71 -4.86
N ILE A 73 -4.03 -6.00 -4.80
CA ILE A 73 -4.72 -5.64 -3.56
C ILE A 73 -6.21 -5.97 -3.68
N ASP A 74 -6.68 -6.86 -2.82
CA ASP A 74 -8.08 -7.27 -2.66
C ASP A 74 -8.85 -6.16 -1.94
N LYS A 75 -8.35 -5.85 -0.73
CA LYS A 75 -8.93 -4.91 0.21
C LYS A 75 -7.87 -3.92 0.67
N LEU A 76 -8.21 -2.64 0.74
CA LEU A 76 -7.38 -1.59 1.31
C LEU A 76 -8.22 -0.84 2.34
N GLU A 77 -7.82 -0.91 3.60
CA GLU A 77 -8.50 -0.22 4.70
C GLU A 77 -7.52 0.66 5.45
N VAL A 78 -8.03 1.72 6.06
CA VAL A 78 -7.21 2.82 6.60
C VAL A 78 -7.51 3.00 8.08
N VAL A 79 -6.48 2.90 8.91
CA VAL A 79 -6.52 3.23 10.33
C VAL A 79 -5.80 4.56 10.51
N THR A 80 -6.49 5.50 11.14
CA THR A 80 -5.96 6.84 11.39
C THR A 80 -6.29 7.28 12.81
N MET A 81 -5.68 8.37 13.26
CA MET A 81 -5.92 8.88 14.61
C MET A 81 -7.24 9.68 14.66
N PRO A 82 -8.07 9.54 15.73
CA PRO A 82 -9.13 10.51 15.99
C PRO A 82 -8.57 11.93 16.01
N SER A 83 -9.19 12.83 15.24
CA SER A 83 -8.81 14.24 15.15
C SER A 83 -9.92 15.13 15.74
N PRO A 84 -9.64 15.91 16.80
CA PRO A 84 -10.57 16.92 17.29
C PRO A 84 -10.66 18.15 16.37
N SER A 85 -9.75 18.29 15.39
CA SER A 85 -9.78 19.42 14.46
C SER A 85 -10.84 19.22 13.35
N PRO A 86 -11.60 20.25 12.97
CA PRO A 86 -12.61 20.16 11.90
C PRO A 86 -11.98 19.98 10.52
N LYS A 87 -10.68 20.31 10.36
CA LYS A 87 -9.92 20.04 9.14
C LYS A 87 -9.65 18.54 8.98
N GLY A 88 -9.55 17.78 10.08
CA GLY A 88 -9.22 16.36 10.04
C GLY A 88 -7.77 16.09 9.62
N LEU A 89 -7.44 14.80 9.53
CA LEU A 89 -6.13 14.32 9.11
C LEU A 89 -6.04 14.19 7.58
N PRO A 90 -4.91 14.54 6.92
CA PRO A 90 -4.72 14.36 5.47
C PRO A 90 -5.04 12.95 4.97
N VAL A 91 -4.68 11.92 5.75
CA VAL A 91 -5.02 10.51 5.46
C VAL A 91 -6.52 10.27 5.50
N LYS A 92 -7.21 10.73 6.56
CA LYS A 92 -8.68 10.60 6.72
C LYS A 92 -9.42 11.28 5.57
N GLN A 93 -9.01 12.50 5.20
CA GLN A 93 -9.60 13.25 4.08
C GLN A 93 -9.50 12.47 2.76
N TYR A 94 -8.30 11.97 2.45
CA TYR A 94 -8.08 11.24 1.20
C TYR A 94 -8.83 9.90 1.17
N ALA A 95 -8.80 9.14 2.26
CA ALA A 95 -9.50 7.86 2.35
C ALA A 95 -11.02 8.01 2.15
N VAL A 96 -11.65 9.04 2.74
CA VAL A 96 -13.07 9.35 2.51
C VAL A 96 -13.35 9.76 1.07
N GLN A 97 -12.49 10.56 0.44
CA GLN A 97 -12.62 10.95 -0.98
C GLN A 97 -12.49 9.74 -1.93
N SER A 98 -11.59 8.81 -1.63
CA SER A 98 -11.40 7.55 -2.35
C SER A 98 -12.36 6.43 -1.93
N GLN A 99 -13.37 6.73 -1.11
CA GLN A 99 -14.38 5.76 -0.64
C GLN A 99 -13.78 4.51 0.05
N LEU A 100 -12.62 4.67 0.69
CA LEU A 100 -11.97 3.60 1.45
C LEU A 100 -12.55 3.49 2.86
N PRO A 101 -12.68 2.28 3.43
CA PRO A 101 -13.02 2.10 4.84
C PRO A 101 -11.99 2.78 5.75
N VAL A 102 -12.47 3.61 6.68
CA VAL A 102 -11.63 4.31 7.67
C VAL A 102 -12.04 3.90 9.08
N TYR A 103 -11.06 3.54 9.88
CA TYR A 103 -11.17 3.27 11.32
C TYR A 103 -10.37 4.29 12.13
N GLU A 104 -10.86 4.61 13.32
CA GLU A 104 -10.18 5.52 14.25
C GLU A 104 -9.49 4.71 15.35
N TRP A 105 -8.18 4.89 15.48
CA TRP A 105 -7.38 4.20 16.50
C TRP A 105 -7.91 4.47 17.92
N PRO A 106 -8.06 3.45 18.79
CA PRO A 106 -7.48 2.10 18.71
C PRO A 106 -8.30 1.06 17.94
N ASP A 107 -9.47 1.43 17.43
CA ASP A 107 -10.31 0.49 16.69
C ASP A 107 -9.68 0.15 15.35
N ILE A 108 -9.59 -1.16 15.09
CA ILE A 108 -9.27 -1.73 13.79
C ILE A 108 -10.47 -2.55 13.33
N GLY A 109 -10.70 -2.61 12.02
CA GLY A 109 -11.80 -3.39 11.47
C GLY A 109 -11.73 -4.85 11.91
N SER A 110 -12.88 -5.52 11.96
CA SER A 110 -13.01 -6.95 12.28
C SER A 110 -12.50 -7.88 11.15
N GLY A 111 -11.77 -7.33 10.17
CA GLY A 111 -11.22 -8.07 9.07
C GLY A 111 -9.99 -8.88 9.47
N GLU A 112 -9.77 -9.98 8.74
CA GLU A 112 -8.44 -10.56 8.61
C GLU A 112 -7.64 -9.75 7.57
N TYR A 113 -6.37 -9.51 7.88
CA TYR A 113 -5.46 -8.76 7.02
C TYR A 113 -4.18 -9.58 6.81
N ASP A 114 -3.65 -9.53 5.60
CA ASP A 114 -2.45 -10.27 5.23
C ASP A 114 -1.19 -9.40 5.41
N VAL A 115 -1.32 -8.07 5.27
CA VAL A 115 -0.21 -7.12 5.35
C VAL A 115 -0.61 -5.84 6.08
N GLY A 116 0.17 -5.45 7.09
CA GLY A 116 0.08 -4.16 7.76
C GLY A 116 1.11 -3.17 7.19
N VAL A 117 0.67 -2.02 6.69
CA VAL A 117 1.57 -0.95 6.20
C VAL A 117 1.51 0.23 7.17
N VAL A 118 2.63 0.59 7.77
CA VAL A 118 2.73 1.74 8.69
C VAL A 118 3.54 2.85 8.04
N ALA A 119 2.93 4.02 7.86
CA ALA A 119 3.62 5.22 7.40
C ALA A 119 3.23 6.38 8.32
N SER A 120 4.20 6.92 9.06
CA SER A 120 4.06 8.15 9.87
C SER A 120 2.78 8.18 10.73
N PHE A 121 2.53 7.07 11.42
CA PHE A 121 1.33 6.90 12.26
C PHE A 121 1.42 7.65 13.61
N GLY A 122 2.63 7.96 14.09
CA GLY A 122 2.85 8.73 15.31
C GLY A 122 2.53 8.00 16.63
N ARG A 123 2.15 6.72 16.57
CA ARG A 123 1.95 5.84 17.73
C ARG A 123 2.59 4.48 17.52
N LEU A 124 2.91 3.82 18.63
CA LEU A 124 3.30 2.40 18.65
C LEU A 124 2.06 1.53 18.45
N LEU A 125 2.20 0.49 17.64
CA LEU A 125 1.22 -0.59 17.54
C LEU A 125 1.40 -1.53 18.75
N ASN A 126 0.30 -2.07 19.28
CA ASN A 126 0.36 -3.04 20.36
C ASN A 126 0.68 -4.45 19.83
N GLU A 127 1.33 -5.27 20.66
CA GLU A 127 1.69 -6.65 20.35
C GLU A 127 0.48 -7.48 19.89
N ALA A 128 -0.66 -7.34 20.57
CA ALA A 128 -1.91 -8.03 20.23
C ALA A 128 -2.50 -7.67 18.84
N LEU A 129 -2.04 -6.60 18.18
CA LEU A 129 -2.37 -6.28 16.80
C LEU A 129 -1.31 -6.80 15.83
N ILE A 130 -0.03 -6.74 16.20
CA ILE A 130 1.07 -7.29 15.40
C ILE A 130 0.87 -8.81 15.23
N LEU A 131 0.49 -9.50 16.31
CA LEU A 131 0.17 -10.94 16.33
C LEU A 131 -1.15 -11.32 15.62
N LYS A 132 -1.90 -10.36 15.06
CA LYS A 132 -3.07 -10.66 14.19
C LYS A 132 -2.70 -10.82 12.72
N PHE A 133 -1.51 -10.38 12.32
CA PHE A 133 -1.01 -10.61 10.97
C PHE A 133 -0.35 -12.00 10.93
N PRO A 134 -0.55 -12.76 9.84
CA PRO A 134 0.06 -14.08 9.66
C PRO A 134 1.58 -14.03 9.41
#